data_AF-A0A831SF01-F1
#
_entry.id   AF-A0A831SF01-F1
#
_cell.length_a   1.000
_cell.length_b   1.000
_cell.length_c   1.000
_cell.angle_alpha   90.00
_cell.angle_beta   90.00
_cell.angle_gamma   90.00
#
_symmetry.space_group_name_H-M   'P 1'
#
loop_
_entity.id
_entity.type
_entity.pdbx_description
1 polymer ?
#
loop_
_entity_poly.entity_id
_entity_poly.type
_entity_poly.pdbx_seq_one_letter_code
_entity_poly.pdbx_strand_id
1 'polypeptide(L)'
;MTENGMGYISVFQRETPPNKRKIYTVFGLFFFVCFLAEILPMFSFANKVEPITLGMPFEMFWLTLLIAIQFLGLVALYCWEYRSGGE
;
A
#
# COMPACT_ATOMS: atom_id res chain seq x y z
N MET A 1 37.60 -8.89 8.58
CA MET A 1 38.21 -9.93 7.73
C MET A 1 37.16 -11.03 7.60
N THR A 2 36.45 -11.26 6.50
CA THR A 2 36.63 -11.04 5.04
C THR A 2 35.31 -10.47 4.48
N GLU A 3 35.32 -9.37 3.71
CA GLU A 3 35.47 -9.30 2.24
C GLU A 3 34.39 -10.09 1.47
N ASN A 4 33.36 -9.37 1.02
CA ASN A 4 32.71 -9.46 -0.31
C ASN A 4 31.45 -8.56 -0.32
N GLY A 5 31.60 -7.38 -0.92
CA GLY A 5 30.54 -6.37 -1.11
C GLY A 5 29.51 -6.76 -2.16
N MET A 6 28.86 -7.92 -2.00
CA MET A 6 27.58 -8.20 -2.67
C MET A 6 26.47 -7.89 -1.68
N GLY A 7 26.07 -6.60 -1.65
CA GLY A 7 24.92 -6.13 -0.89
C GLY A 7 23.64 -6.74 -1.44
N TYR A 8 23.24 -7.89 -0.91
CA TYR A 8 21.91 -8.40 -1.12
C TYR A 8 20.94 -7.44 -0.41
N ILE A 9 19.93 -6.96 -1.13
CA ILE A 9 18.84 -6.20 -0.51
C ILE A 9 18.07 -7.19 0.35
N SER A 10 18.41 -7.27 1.64
CA SER A 10 17.60 -8.00 2.60
C SER A 10 16.35 -7.17 2.88
N VAL A 11 15.29 -7.42 2.12
CA VAL A 11 13.98 -6.75 2.29
C VAL A 11 13.40 -6.99 3.69
N PHE A 12 13.81 -8.08 4.35
CA PHE A 12 13.42 -8.42 5.71
C PHE A 12 14.64 -8.56 6.62
N GLN A 13 14.58 -7.98 7.83
CA GLN A 13 15.53 -8.29 8.90
C GLN A 13 15.49 -9.81 9.19
N ARG A 14 16.66 -10.42 9.39
CA ARG A 14 16.78 -11.88 9.62
C ARG A 14 15.98 -12.38 10.83
N GLU A 15 15.69 -11.50 11.79
CA GLU A 15 15.01 -11.79 13.06
C GLU A 15 13.45 -11.71 12.98
N THR A 16 12.83 -11.47 11.82
CA THR A 16 11.34 -11.40 11.78
C THR A 16 10.71 -12.79 11.82
N PRO A 17 9.81 -13.08 12.78
CA PRO A 17 9.10 -14.35 12.82
C PRO A 17 8.23 -14.53 11.55
N PRO A 18 8.03 -15.78 11.09
CA PRO A 18 7.39 -16.08 9.80
C PRO A 18 5.94 -15.55 9.71
N ASN A 19 5.27 -15.35 10.84
CA ASN A 19 3.92 -14.78 10.88
C ASN A 19 3.91 -13.28 10.55
N LYS A 20 4.88 -12.50 11.07
CA LYS A 20 5.03 -11.07 10.76
C LYS A 20 5.40 -10.85 9.28
N ARG A 21 6.26 -11.71 8.71
CA ARG A 21 6.64 -11.65 7.29
C ARG A 21 5.44 -11.75 6.35
N LYS A 22 4.54 -12.71 6.59
CA LYS A 22 3.32 -12.86 5.77
C LYS A 22 2.48 -11.59 5.76
N ILE A 23 2.39 -10.94 6.91
CA ILE A 23 1.53 -9.77 7.08
C ILE A 23 2.14 -8.55 6.39
N TYR A 24 3.43 -8.31 6.53
CA TYR A 24 4.12 -7.28 5.74
C TYR A 24 4.03 -7.54 4.24
N THR A 25 4.10 -8.80 3.78
CA THR A 25 3.88 -9.12 2.36
C THR A 25 2.45 -8.79 1.91
N VAL A 26 1.44 -9.11 2.71
CA VAL A 26 0.03 -8.79 2.41
C VAL A 26 -0.19 -7.28 2.36
N PHE A 27 0.32 -6.53 3.33
CA PHE A 27 0.22 -5.07 3.33
C PHE A 27 1.03 -4.44 2.19
N GLY A 28 2.22 -4.96 1.88
CA GLY A 28 2.99 -4.54 0.70
C GLY A 28 2.22 -4.75 -0.60
N LEU A 29 1.55 -5.89 -0.75
CA LEU A 29 0.68 -6.16 -1.90
C LEU A 29 -0.54 -5.24 -1.93
N PHE A 30 -1.14 -4.94 -0.77
CA PHE A 30 -2.24 -3.97 -0.67
C PHE A 30 -1.83 -2.57 -1.15
N PHE A 31 -0.69 -2.03 -0.69
CA PHE A 31 -0.21 -0.72 -1.15
C PHE A 31 0.18 -0.77 -2.63
N PHE A 32 0.76 -1.87 -3.10
CA PHE A 32 1.07 -2.04 -4.51
C PHE A 32 -0.18 -2.02 -5.40
N VAL A 33 -1.27 -2.66 -4.96
CA VAL A 33 -2.56 -2.60 -5.66
C VAL A 33 -3.14 -1.19 -5.62
N CYS A 34 -3.06 -0.48 -4.50
CA CYS A 34 -3.50 0.92 -4.42
C CYS A 34 -2.73 1.80 -5.39
N PHE A 35 -1.40 1.67 -5.44
CA PHE A 35 -0.53 2.37 -6.37
C PHE A 35 -0.87 2.08 -7.84
N LEU A 36 -1.15 0.82 -8.18
CA LEU A 36 -1.62 0.46 -9.51
C LEU A 36 -3.00 1.08 -9.81
N ALA A 37 -3.90 1.17 -8.82
CA ALA A 37 -5.21 1.79 -8.99
C ALA A 37 -5.16 3.32 -9.19
N GLU A 38 -4.06 3.96 -8.77
CA GLU A 38 -3.79 5.39 -9.02
C GLU A 38 -3.16 5.61 -10.40
N ILE A 39 -2.20 4.77 -10.80
CA ILE A 39 -1.43 4.95 -12.04
C ILE A 39 -2.15 4.41 -13.27
N LEU A 40 -2.84 3.27 -13.13
CA LEU A 40 -3.56 2.72 -14.26
C LEU A 40 -4.71 3.68 -14.58
N PRO A 41 -4.78 4.20 -15.83
CA PRO A 41 -5.87 5.06 -16.24
C PRO A 41 -7.11 4.17 -16.44
N MET A 42 -7.70 3.72 -15.33
CA MET A 42 -8.99 3.02 -15.30
C MET A 42 -10.12 3.93 -15.83
N PHE A 43 -9.79 5.20 -16.12
CA PHE A 43 -10.61 6.25 -16.70
C PHE A 43 -10.70 6.23 -18.24
N SER A 44 -9.79 5.53 -18.95
CA SER A 44 -9.81 5.53 -20.42
C SER A 44 -11.11 4.94 -21.00
N PHE A 45 -11.82 4.09 -20.24
CA PHE A 45 -13.11 3.52 -20.64
C PHE A 45 -14.34 4.33 -20.19
N ALA A 46 -14.16 5.36 -19.35
CA ALA A 46 -15.23 6.20 -18.80
C ALA A 46 -15.22 7.66 -19.31
N ASN A 47 -14.31 7.99 -20.24
CA ASN A 47 -14.11 9.31 -20.86
C ASN A 47 -15.30 9.89 -21.66
N LYS A 48 -16.54 9.46 -21.44
CA LYS A 48 -17.74 10.06 -22.08
C LYS A 48 -18.62 10.87 -21.15
N VAL A 49 -18.44 10.72 -19.84
CA VAL A 49 -19.21 11.46 -18.87
C VAL A 49 -18.18 11.95 -17.88
N GLU A 50 -18.13 13.24 -17.64
CA GLU A 50 -17.52 13.77 -16.44
C GLU A 50 -18.61 13.69 -15.36
N PRO A 51 -18.87 12.53 -14.70
CA PRO A 51 -19.82 12.56 -13.61
C PRO A 51 -19.19 13.39 -12.50
N ILE A 52 -19.87 14.48 -12.16
CA ILE A 52 -19.56 15.24 -10.96
C ILE A 52 -19.99 14.37 -9.79
N THR A 53 -19.03 13.76 -9.10
CA THR A 53 -19.29 12.97 -7.90
C THR A 53 -19.03 13.86 -6.70
N LEU A 54 -20.02 14.04 -5.83
CA LEU A 54 -19.92 14.90 -4.63
C LEU A 54 -19.44 16.34 -4.91
N GLY A 55 -19.78 16.90 -6.07
CA GLY A 55 -19.40 18.27 -6.44
C GLY A 55 -17.97 18.40 -7.01
N MET A 56 -17.29 17.29 -7.29
CA MET A 56 -15.92 17.26 -7.79
C MET A 56 -15.77 16.29 -8.98
N PRO A 57 -14.75 16.50 -9.83
CA PRO A 57 -14.43 15.57 -10.90
C PRO A 57 -14.22 14.16 -10.35
N PHE A 58 -14.73 13.14 -11.05
CA PHE A 58 -14.63 11.75 -10.62
C PHE A 58 -13.20 11.30 -10.26
N GLU A 59 -12.21 11.78 -11.01
CA GLU A 59 -10.79 11.51 -10.73
C GLU A 59 -10.34 12.04 -9.36
N MET A 60 -10.74 13.26 -8.99
CA MET A 60 -10.43 13.84 -7.68
C MET A 60 -11.08 13.03 -6.56
N PHE A 61 -12.31 12.54 -6.78
CA PHE A 61 -13.00 11.67 -5.83
C PHE A 61 -12.29 10.33 -5.67
N TRP A 62 -11.91 9.72 -6.79
CA TRP A 62 -11.23 8.43 -6.80
C TRP A 62 -9.89 8.50 -6.07
N LEU A 63 -9.05 9.51 -6.37
CA LEU A 63 -7.78 9.71 -5.70
C LEU A 63 -7.98 9.95 -4.19
N THR A 64 -8.95 10.79 -3.81
CA THR A 64 -9.25 11.05 -2.39
C THR A 64 -9.69 9.78 -1.66
N LEU A 65 -10.52 8.96 -2.30
CA LEU A 65 -10.97 7.68 -1.76
C LEU A 65 -9.80 6.71 -1.59
N LEU A 66 -8.91 6.60 -2.58
CA LEU A 66 -7.73 5.75 -2.50
C LEU A 66 -6.74 6.20 -1.42
N ILE A 67 -6.56 7.52 -1.24
CA ILE A 67 -5.75 8.08 -0.14
C ILE A 67 -6.37 7.70 1.21
N ALA A 68 -7.69 7.83 1.37
CA ALA A 68 -8.38 7.43 2.58
C ALA A 68 -8.22 5.92 2.88
N ILE A 69 -8.34 5.07 1.84
CA ILE A 69 -8.12 3.62 1.96
C ILE A 69 -6.68 3.30 2.39
N GLN A 70 -5.67 3.95 1.79
CA GLN A 70 -4.27 3.76 2.15
C GLN A 70 -3.99 4.18 3.60
N PHE A 71 -4.56 5.32 4.02
CA PHE A 71 -4.47 5.78 5.40
C PHE A 71 -5.07 4.76 6.36
N LEU A 72 -6.27 4.24 6.08
CA LEU A 72 -6.89 3.17 6.88
C LEU A 72 -6.04 1.89 6.89
N GLY A 73 -5.41 1.55 5.76
CA GLY A 73 -4.46 0.44 5.68
C GLY A 73 -3.25 0.62 6.61
N LEU A 74 -2.66 1.82 6.65
CA LEU A 74 -1.58 2.16 7.58
C LEU A 74 -2.02 2.08 9.04
N VAL A 75 -3.19 2.64 9.37
CA VAL A 75 -3.75 2.58 10.72
C VAL A 75 -4.01 1.13 11.12
N ALA A 76 -4.55 0.30 10.22
CA ALA A 76 -4.79 -1.12 10.47
C ALA A 76 -3.47 -1.86 10.73
N LEU A 77 -2.42 -1.60 9.93
CA LEU A 77 -1.10 -2.17 10.14
C LEU A 77 -0.51 -1.74 11.50
N TYR A 78 -0.61 -0.46 11.85
CA TYR A 78 -0.13 0.08 13.11
C TYR A 78 -0.85 -0.54 14.32
N CYS A 79 -2.19 -0.57 14.29
CA CYS A 79 -2.99 -1.20 15.33
C CYS A 79 -2.68 -2.70 15.46
N TRP A 80 -2.43 -3.38 14.34
CA TRP A 80 -2.07 -4.79 14.34
C TRP A 80 -0.69 -5.02 14.96
N GLU A 81 0.30 -4.22 14.59
CA GLU A 81 1.65 -4.30 15.16
C GLU A 81 1.63 -4.00 16.66
N TYR A 82 0.92 -2.95 17.08
CA TYR A 82 0.74 -2.59 18.48
C TYR A 82 0.09 -3.73 19.28
N ARG A 83 -0.92 -4.42 18.71
CA ARG A 83 -1.58 -5.54 19.38
C ARG A 83 -0.77 -6.84 19.34
N SER A 84 0.10 -7.03 18.35
CA SER A 84 0.91 -8.25 18.18
C SER A 84 2.16 -8.28 19.09
N GLY A 85 2.28 -7.35 20.04
CA GLY A 85 3.45 -7.21 20.91
C GLY A 85 4.52 -6.39 20.21
N GLY A 86 4.29 -5.08 20.13
CA GLY A 86 5.36 -4.13 19.89
C GLY A 86 6.39 -4.27 21.01
N GLU A 87 7.65 -4.48 20.64
CA GLU A 87 8.78 -4.33 21.56
C GLU A 87 8.86 -2.89 22.06
#